data_AF-T1H6Q1-F1
#
_entry.id   AF-T1H6Q1-F1
#
_cell.length_a   1.000
_cell.length_b   1.000
_cell.length_c   1.000
_cell.angle_alpha   90.00
_cell.angle_beta   90.00
_cell.angle_gamma   90.00
#
_symmetry.space_group_name_H-M   'P 1'
#
loop_
_entity.id
_entity.type
_entity.pdbx_description
1 polymer ?
#
loop_
_entity_poly.entity_id
_entity_poly.type
_entity_poly.pdbx_seq_one_letter_code
_entity_poly.pdbx_strand_id
1 'polypeptide(L)' 'MPKRRDTFKYKVWRIVVSTPFEYFIMMLIVFNTLLLMMKYHKQGDVYEKSLKYINMGFTGMFSVETVLKIIGFGVK' A
#
# COMPACT_ATOMS: atom_id res chain seq x y z
N MET A 1 3.66 13.48 -18.06
CA MET A 1 4.84 14.07 -17.37
C MET A 1 4.52 15.49 -16.93
N PRO A 2 4.69 15.82 -15.64
CA PRO A 2 4.43 17.17 -15.14
C PRO A 2 5.39 18.18 -15.79
N LYS A 3 4.84 19.27 -16.35
CA LYS A 3 5.59 20.33 -17.05
C LYS A 3 6.35 21.29 -16.11
N ARG A 4 6.07 21.31 -14.80
CA ARG A 4 6.75 22.16 -13.80
C ARG A 4 7.45 21.29 -12.75
N ARG A 5 8.77 21.47 -12.60
CA ARG A 5 9.65 20.63 -11.76
C ARG A 5 9.66 21.02 -10.26
N ASP A 6 9.23 22.24 -9.91
CA ASP A 6 9.29 22.78 -8.54
C ASP A 6 8.07 22.51 -7.65
N THR A 7 7.07 21.77 -8.14
CA THR A 7 5.84 21.54 -7.38
C THR A 7 5.94 20.28 -6.52
N PHE A 8 5.31 20.28 -5.34
CA PHE A 8 5.17 19.09 -4.46
C PHE A 8 4.73 17.83 -5.24
N LYS A 9 3.90 18.01 -6.28
CA LYS A 9 3.52 17.00 -7.27
C LYS A 9 4.70 16.28 -7.94
N TYR A 10 5.80 16.97 -8.30
CA TYR A 10 6.96 16.35 -8.95
C TYR A 10 7.72 15.43 -7.99
N LYS A 11 7.85 15.82 -6.71
CA LYS A 11 8.44 14.98 -5.67
C LYS A 11 7.61 13.72 -5.44
N VAL A 12 6.28 13.86 -5.30
CA VAL A 12 5.37 12.72 -5.15
C VAL A 12 5.41 11.81 -6.39
N TRP A 13 5.37 12.39 -7.59
CA TRP A 13 5.48 11.64 -8.84
C TRP A 13 6.78 10.83 -8.94
N ARG A 14 7.92 11.43 -8.57
CA ARG A 14 9.23 10.75 -8.51
C ARG A 14 9.25 9.58 -7.54
N ILE A 15 8.54 9.68 -6.41
CA ILE A 15 8.44 8.60 -5.42
C ILE A 15 7.58 7.46 -5.95
N VAL A 16 6.39 7.76 -6.47
CA VAL A 16 5.45 6.71 -6.92
C VAL A 16 5.90 5.98 -8.17
N VAL A 17 6.71 6.60 -9.02
CA VAL A 17 7.28 5.98 -10.22
C VAL A 17 8.61 5.27 -9.95
N SER A 18 9.10 5.29 -8.70
CA SER A 18 10.36 4.65 -8.36
C SER A 18 10.20 3.13 -8.27
N THR A 19 11.10 2.40 -8.93
CA THR A 19 11.19 0.94 -8.88
C THR A 19 11.18 0.34 -7.46
N PRO A 20 11.92 0.88 -6.46
CA PRO A 20 11.84 0.35 -5.09
C PRO A 20 10.45 0.51 -4.45
N PHE A 21 9.71 1.58 -4.78
CA PHE A 21 8.34 1.75 -4.31
C PHE A 21 7.41 0.69 -4.92
N GLU A 22 7.57 0.36 -6.20
CA GLU A 22 6.80 -0.73 -6.84
C GLU A 22 7.08 -2.09 -6.19
N TYR A 23 8.35 -2.42 -5.91
CA TYR A 23 8.71 -3.64 -5.18
C TYR A 23 8.14 -3.68 -3.77
N PHE A 24 8.11 -2.54 -3.08
CA PHE A 24 7.48 -2.43 -1.77
C PHE A 24 5.99 -2.79 -1.83
N ILE A 25 5.24 -2.24 -2.78
CA ILE A 25 3.81 -2.56 -2.96
C ILE A 25 3.60 -4.05 -3.30
N MET A 26 4.41 -4.61 -4.20
CA MET A 26 4.35 -6.04 -4.52
C MET A 26 4.59 -6.92 -3.29
N MET A 27 5.55 -6.55 -2.43
CA MET A 27 5.82 -7.24 -1.17
C MET A 27 4.63 -7.16 -0.20
N LEU A 28 3.97 -6.00 -0.10
CA LEU A 28 2.78 -5.83 0.75
C LEU A 28 1.61 -6.71 0.28
N ILE A 29 1.43 -6.91 -1.04
CA ILE A 29 0.40 -7.80 -1.59
C ILE A 29 0.68 -9.22 -1.13
N VAL A 30 1.92 -9.69 -1.26
CA VAL A 30 2.32 -11.03 -0.82
C VAL A 30 2.12 -11.21 0.69
N PHE A 31 2.46 -10.21 1.51
CA PHE A 31 2.23 -10.32 2.94
C PHE A 31 0.75 -10.33 3.32
N ASN A 32 -0.09 -9.52 2.66
CA ASN A 32 -1.52 -9.53 2.92
C ASN A 32 -2.15 -10.90 2.58
N THR A 33 -1.75 -11.53 1.47
CA THR A 33 -2.25 -12.86 1.10
C THR A 33 -1.75 -13.94 2.06
N LEU A 34 -0.49 -13.89 2.50
CA LEU A 34 0.04 -14.80 3.51
C LEU A 34 -0.71 -14.67 4.85
N LEU A 35 -1.00 -13.45 5.30
CA LEU A 35 -1.77 -13.22 6.53
C LEU A 35 -3.19 -13.77 6.45
N LEU A 36 -3.80 -13.71 5.26
CA LEU A 36 -5.10 -14.33 5.03
C LEU A 36 -5.01 -15.85 5.11
N MET A 37 -3.95 -16.45 4.56
CA MET A 37 -3.69 -17.90 4.63
C MET A 37 -3.35 -18.38 6.04
N MET A 38 -2.80 -17.52 6.89
CA MET A 38 -2.52 -17.83 8.30
C MET A 38 -3.80 -17.94 9.16
N LYS A 39 -4.96 -17.53 8.66
CA LYS A 39 -6.23 -17.76 9.38
C LYS A 39 -6.56 -19.24 9.41
N TYR A 40 -6.87 -19.75 10.59
CA TYR A 40 -7.25 -21.14 10.79
C TYR A 40 -8.48 -21.28 11.70
N HIS A 41 -9.15 -22.43 11.60
CA HIS A 41 -10.38 -22.69 12.34
C HIS A 41 -10.09 -22.93 13.83
N LYS A 42 -10.85 -22.31 14.74
CA LYS A 42 -10.60 -22.25 16.21
C LYS A 42 -9.33 -21.49 16.62
N GLN A 43 -8.94 -20.47 15.86
CA GLN A 43 -7.94 -19.52 16.33
C GLN A 43 -8.42 -18.77 17.60
N GLY A 44 -7.50 -18.43 18.50
CA GLY A 44 -7.84 -17.68 19.72
C GLY A 44 -8.26 -16.23 19.40
N ASP A 45 -9.13 -15.65 20.23
CA ASP A 45 -9.68 -14.30 20.02
C ASP A 45 -8.61 -13.21 19.86
N VAL A 46 -7.49 -13.34 20.58
CA VAL A 46 -6.37 -12.39 20.52
C VAL A 46 -5.65 -12.48 19.17
N TYR A 47 -5.47 -13.70 18.64
CA TYR A 47 -4.83 -13.94 17.37
C TYR A 47 -5.68 -13.43 16.20
N GLU A 48 -6.98 -13.72 16.24
CA GLU A 48 -7.93 -13.22 15.24
C GLU A 48 -7.95 -11.69 15.18
N LYS A 49 -8.05 -11.03 16.34
CA LYS A 49 -8.04 -9.56 16.42
C LYS A 49 -6.74 -9.00 15.87
N SER A 50 -5.59 -9.60 16.20
CA SER A 50 -4.29 -9.18 15.70
C SER A 50 -4.22 -9.29 14.17
N LEU A 51 -4.60 -10.44 13.60
CA LEU A 51 -4.66 -10.62 12.14
C LEU A 51 -5.63 -9.63 11.48
N LYS A 52 -6.75 -9.29 12.13
CA LYS A 52 -7.72 -8.31 11.62
C LYS A 52 -7.13 -6.90 11.59
N TYR A 53 -6.47 -6.45 12.66
CA TYR A 53 -5.81 -5.15 12.71
C TYR A 53 -4.69 -5.03 11.68
N ILE A 54 -3.88 -6.08 11.55
CA ILE A 54 -2.79 -6.12 10.57
C ILE A 54 -3.36 -6.03 9.15
N ASN A 55 -4.37 -6.85 8.81
CA ASN A 55 -5.05 -6.77 7.50
C ASN A 55 -5.63 -5.39 7.21
N MET A 56 -6.26 -4.75 8.21
CA MET A 56 -6.79 -3.40 8.06
C MET A 56 -5.67 -2.36 7.85
N GLY A 57 -4.52 -2.54 8.49
CA GLY A 57 -3.31 -1.75 8.23
C GLY A 57 -2.81 -1.88 6.79
N PHE A 58 -2.75 -3.10 6.26
CA PHE A 58 -2.38 -3.34 4.85
C PHE A 58 -3.37 -2.65 3.88
N THR A 59 -4.68 -2.77 4.11
CA THR A 59 -5.70 -2.07 3.31
C THR A 59 -5.53 -0.55 3.36
N GLY A 60 -5.22 0.01 4.53
CA GLY A 60 -4.89 1.43 4.67
C GLY A 60 -3.66 1.82 3.85
N MET A 61 -2.61 1.00 3.87
CA MET A 61 -1.38 1.25 3.11
C MET A 61 -1.60 1.24 1.60
N PHE A 62 -2.42 0.30 1.09
CA PHE A 62 -2.85 0.30 -0.32
C PHE A 62 -3.67 1.55 -0.67
N SER A 63 -4.55 1.99 0.23
CA SER A 63 -5.35 3.20 0.02
C SER A 63 -4.44 4.44 -0.10
N VAL A 64 -3.43 4.56 0.76
CA VAL A 64 -2.44 5.64 0.69
C VAL A 64 -1.65 5.58 -0.60
N GLU A 65 -1.20 4.40 -1.02
CA GLU A 65 -0.53 4.22 -2.30
C GLU A 65 -1.39 4.69 -3.48
N THR A 66 -2.67 4.35 -3.47
CA THR A 66 -3.61 4.74 -4.53
C THR A 66 -3.77 6.26 -4.58
N VAL A 67 -3.90 6.93 -3.42
CA VAL A 67 -3.95 8.40 -3.33
C VAL A 67 -2.64 9.02 -3.84
N LEU A 68 -1.48 8.49 -3.45
CA LEU A 68 -0.19 8.96 -3.92
C LEU A 68 -0.06 8.83 -5.45
N LYS A 69 -0.50 7.70 -6.03
CA LYS A 69 -0.52 7.50 -7.48
C LYS A 69 -1.45 8.49 -8.17
N ILE A 70 -2.65 8.73 -7.64
CA ILE A 70 -3.58 9.72 -8.19
C ILE A 70 -2.96 11.13 -8.21
N ILE A 71 -2.30 11.53 -7.11
CA ILE A 71 -1.64 12.84 -7.03
C ILE A 71 -0.44 12.92 -7.99
N GLY A 72 0.35 11.86 -8.08
CA GLY A 72 1.55 11.78 -8.91
C GLY A 72 1.25 11.76 -10.41
N PHE A 73 0.37 10.86 -10.86
CA PHE A 73 0.00 10.74 -12.27
C PHE A 73 -1.00 11.82 -12.72
N GLY A 74 -1.74 12.39 -11.77
CA GLY A 74 -2.87 13.27 -12.02
C GLY A 74 -4.11 12.46 -12.39
N VAL A 75 -5.29 12.99 -12.02
CA VAL A 75 -6.56 12.53 -12.60
C VAL A 75 -6.59 13.05 -14.04
N LYS A 76 -6.71 12.15 -15.02
CA LYS A 76 -6.95 12.54 -16.41
C LYS A 76 -8.44 12.77 -16.62
#